data_AF-A0A1G9JC13-F1
#
_entry.id   AF-A0A1G9JC13-F1
#
_cell.length_a   1.000
_cell.length_b   1.000
_cell.length_c   1.000
_cell.angle_alpha   90.00
_cell.angle_beta   90.00
_cell.angle_gamma   90.00
#
_symmetry.space_group_name_H-M   'P 1'
#
loop_
_entity.id
_entity.type
_entity.pdbx_description
1 polymer ?
#
loop_
_entity_poly.entity_id
_entity_poly.type
_entity_poly.pdbx_seq_one_letter_code
_entity_poly.pdbx_strand_id
1 'polypeptide(L)'
;MARARITDSSLRDFVLRLGDEHPPIALGSVDRTVIDPDAVRSRFAGVINYLARVELEVDRNVLELLTLLPRASAVDKLFYQDVWYDQEMAHGYVLDQLQADIGIEADEPYMVVPAEMKLLGALSHLEPIHDVVRMLYYITGAATERQAVLAYSHFIRGLDAMGEHAISNTIVQPIKRQEPGHFAFYRMSAEKMVQDGELRPWQLFLTRLLRSSSFSLVGTNKNEKWKAQMGEVLVALNFDDELELFAREIGRIEWSILNAHDQGMQFPPYILRALREAIEVYRGQGDFSRPRRSSFSWAS
;
A
#
# COMPACT_ATOMS: atom_id res chain seq x y z
N MET A 1 14.48 8.05 -27.23
CA MET A 1 15.55 8.61 -26.39
C MET A 1 15.98 7.53 -25.40
N ALA A 2 17.28 7.30 -25.20
CA ALA A 2 17.74 6.38 -24.16
C ALA A 2 17.35 6.93 -22.78
N ARG A 3 16.77 6.10 -21.91
CA ARG A 3 16.40 6.50 -20.55
C ARG A 3 17.68 6.89 -19.79
N ALA A 4 17.64 8.00 -19.06
CA ALA A 4 18.80 8.44 -18.27
C ALA A 4 19.20 7.34 -17.28
N ARG A 5 20.51 7.08 -17.16
CA ARG A 5 21.05 6.08 -16.25
C ARG A 5 20.77 6.48 -14.80
N ILE A 6 20.25 5.55 -14.00
CA ILE A 6 20.04 5.77 -12.56
C ILE A 6 21.35 5.49 -11.82
N THR A 7 21.76 6.41 -10.97
CA THR A 7 22.99 6.33 -10.14
C THR A 7 22.64 6.59 -8.67
N ASP A 8 23.55 6.22 -7.75
CA ASP A 8 23.37 6.51 -6.32
C ASP A 8 23.24 8.02 -6.06
N SER A 9 24.02 8.86 -6.78
CA SER A 9 23.91 10.32 -6.68
C SER A 9 22.53 10.80 -7.12
N SER A 10 22.05 10.37 -8.29
CA SER A 10 20.73 10.79 -8.77
C SER A 10 19.57 10.31 -7.88
N LEU A 11 19.70 9.13 -7.26
CA LEU A 11 18.72 8.63 -6.30
C LEU A 11 18.77 9.45 -5.01
N ARG A 12 19.96 9.73 -4.49
CA ARG A 12 20.14 10.61 -3.32
C ARG A 12 19.54 11.99 -3.56
N ASP A 13 19.84 12.62 -4.69
CA ASP A 13 19.32 13.94 -5.06
C ASP A 13 17.79 13.92 -5.22
N PHE A 14 17.24 12.80 -5.69
CA PHE A 14 15.80 12.59 -5.76
C PHE A 14 15.19 12.52 -4.35
N VAL A 15 15.74 11.73 -3.44
CA VAL A 15 15.24 11.57 -2.07
C VAL A 15 15.30 12.88 -1.29
N LEU A 16 16.41 13.63 -1.39
CA LEU A 16 16.54 14.93 -0.73
C LEU A 16 15.48 15.91 -1.22
N ARG A 17 15.28 15.99 -2.54
CA ARG A 17 14.27 16.85 -3.15
C ARG A 17 12.85 16.44 -2.76
N LEU A 18 12.58 15.14 -2.67
CA LEU A 18 11.29 14.63 -2.19
C LEU A 18 11.01 15.13 -0.77
N GLY A 19 11.97 15.05 0.15
CA GLY A 19 11.83 15.58 1.51
C GLY A 19 11.62 17.10 1.55
N ASP A 20 12.38 17.85 0.74
CA ASP A 20 12.30 19.32 0.68
C ASP A 20 10.98 19.82 0.07
N GLU A 21 10.54 19.23 -1.04
CA GLU A 21 9.33 19.65 -1.78
C GLU A 21 8.03 19.19 -1.10
N HIS A 22 8.09 18.10 -0.33
CA HIS A 22 6.94 17.45 0.26
C HIS A 22 7.16 17.12 1.75
N PRO A 23 7.34 18.11 2.64
CA PRO A 23 7.57 17.85 4.05
C PRO A 23 6.38 17.13 4.72
N PRO A 24 6.58 16.48 5.89
CA PRO A 24 5.51 15.87 6.67
C PRO A 24 4.33 16.83 6.90
N ILE A 25 3.12 16.29 6.83
CA ILE A 25 1.89 17.07 6.94
C ILE A 25 1.64 17.41 8.41
N ALA A 26 1.85 18.67 8.79
CA ALA A 26 1.58 19.10 10.15
C ALA A 26 0.07 19.05 10.44
N LEU A 27 -0.33 18.43 11.56
CA LEU A 27 -1.75 18.31 11.93
C LEU A 27 -2.46 19.66 12.03
N GLY A 28 -1.76 20.72 12.45
CA GLY A 28 -2.33 22.08 12.51
C GLY A 28 -2.50 22.77 11.15
N SER A 29 -2.00 22.17 10.06
CA SER A 29 -2.11 22.72 8.70
C SER A 29 -3.33 22.22 7.93
N VAL A 30 -4.05 21.23 8.47
CA VAL A 30 -5.20 20.62 7.81
C VAL A 30 -6.53 21.23 8.28
N ASP A 31 -7.45 21.43 7.35
CA ASP A 31 -8.84 21.80 7.65
C ASP A 31 -9.66 20.53 7.83
N ARG A 32 -10.06 20.28 9.07
CA ARG A 32 -10.76 19.08 9.51
C ARG A 32 -12.28 19.24 9.52
N THR A 33 -12.81 20.29 8.89
CA THR A 33 -14.25 20.49 8.79
C THR A 33 -14.88 19.36 7.99
N VAL A 34 -15.82 18.63 8.61
CA VAL A 34 -16.66 17.62 7.95
C VAL A 34 -18.09 18.14 7.92
N ILE A 35 -18.68 18.24 6.74
CA ILE A 35 -20.01 18.82 6.53
C ILE A 35 -21.10 17.87 7.02
N ASP A 36 -21.02 16.60 6.64
CA ASP A 36 -21.93 15.54 7.05
C ASP A 36 -21.14 14.32 7.57
N PRO A 37 -20.75 14.34 8.86
CA PRO A 37 -19.98 13.25 9.46
C PRO A 37 -20.68 11.89 9.36
N ASP A 38 -22.01 11.85 9.41
CA ASP A 38 -22.77 10.60 9.36
C ASP A 38 -22.80 10.02 7.94
N ALA A 39 -22.94 10.86 6.91
CA ALA A 39 -22.82 10.41 5.52
C ALA A 39 -21.41 9.93 5.20
N VAL A 40 -20.37 10.65 5.64
CA VAL A 40 -18.96 10.24 5.46
C VAL A 40 -18.71 8.91 6.15
N ARG A 41 -19.12 8.77 7.41
CA ARG A 41 -19.02 7.52 8.17
C ARG A 41 -19.74 6.38 7.45
N SER A 42 -20.99 6.59 7.05
CA SER A 42 -21.80 5.55 6.40
C SER A 42 -21.17 5.03 5.10
N ARG A 43 -20.40 5.86 4.39
CA ARG A 43 -19.83 5.50 3.09
C ARG A 43 -18.36 5.06 3.17
N PHE A 44 -17.58 5.68 4.05
CA PHE A 44 -16.13 5.57 4.06
C PHE A 44 -15.52 5.15 5.39
N ALA A 45 -16.31 4.76 6.40
CA ALA A 45 -15.75 4.32 7.68
C ALA A 45 -14.73 3.19 7.52
N GLY A 46 -15.06 2.14 6.76
CA GLY A 46 -14.13 1.04 6.50
C GLY A 46 -12.87 1.48 5.74
N VAL A 47 -13.01 2.41 4.79
CA VAL A 47 -11.86 2.97 4.04
C VAL A 47 -10.94 3.76 4.96
N ILE A 48 -11.49 4.70 5.75
CA ILE A 48 -10.70 5.57 6.62
C ILE A 48 -10.01 4.73 7.70
N ASN A 49 -10.72 3.78 8.31
CA ASN A 49 -10.14 2.90 9.32
C ASN A 49 -9.03 2.02 8.75
N TYR A 50 -9.24 1.46 7.56
CA TYR A 50 -8.22 0.66 6.91
C TYR A 50 -6.95 1.46 6.58
N LEU A 51 -7.10 2.64 6.00
CA LEU A 51 -5.98 3.51 5.65
C LEU A 51 -5.26 3.98 6.91
N ALA A 52 -5.97 4.53 7.89
CA ALA A 52 -5.38 4.99 9.16
C ALA A 52 -4.56 3.89 9.84
N ARG A 53 -5.10 2.67 9.94
CA ARG A 53 -4.37 1.53 10.50
C ARG A 53 -3.08 1.22 9.72
N VAL A 54 -3.16 1.15 8.39
CA VAL A 54 -2.00 0.83 7.55
C VAL A 54 -0.91 1.90 7.68
N GLU A 55 -1.28 3.17 7.68
CA GLU A 55 -0.35 4.29 7.88
C GLU A 55 0.26 4.28 9.30
N LEU A 56 -0.48 3.82 10.32
CA LEU A 56 0.06 3.68 11.67
C LEU A 56 0.95 2.44 11.87
N GLU A 57 1.04 1.54 10.89
CA GLU A 57 1.97 0.40 10.92
C GLU A 57 3.40 0.78 10.50
N VAL A 58 3.69 2.05 10.24
CA VAL A 58 5.01 2.55 9.78
C VAL A 58 6.15 2.15 10.71
N ASP A 59 5.98 2.22 12.03
CA ASP A 59 7.00 1.77 12.98
C ASP A 59 7.33 0.27 12.78
N ARG A 60 6.31 -0.57 12.55
CA ARG A 60 6.50 -2.00 12.22
C ARG A 60 7.17 -2.16 10.86
N ASN A 61 6.77 -1.38 9.85
CA ASN A 61 7.41 -1.38 8.54
C ASN A 61 8.92 -1.09 8.68
N VAL A 62 9.32 -0.07 9.44
CA VAL A 62 10.73 0.26 9.68
C VAL A 62 11.46 -0.90 10.37
N LEU A 63 10.86 -1.53 11.38
CA LEU A 63 11.45 -2.70 12.03
C LEU A 63 11.65 -3.88 11.07
N GLU A 64 10.74 -4.10 10.14
CA GLU A 64 10.91 -5.08 9.07
C GLU A 64 12.07 -4.71 8.14
N LEU A 65 12.22 -3.44 7.76
CA LEU A 65 13.34 -3.00 6.94
C LEU A 65 14.68 -3.22 7.63
N LEU A 66 14.78 -2.83 8.90
CA LEU A 66 15.98 -3.04 9.71
C LEU A 66 16.30 -4.54 9.87
N THR A 67 15.27 -5.39 9.90
CA THR A 67 15.42 -6.86 9.98
C THR A 67 15.85 -7.47 8.64
N LEU A 68 15.21 -7.08 7.55
CA LEU A 68 15.38 -7.68 6.22
C LEU A 68 16.60 -7.14 5.48
N LEU A 69 17.02 -5.91 5.78
CA LEU A 69 18.08 -5.21 5.06
C LEU A 69 19.27 -4.90 5.98
N PRO A 70 20.00 -5.92 6.49
CA PRO A 70 21.14 -5.71 7.39
C PRO A 70 22.30 -4.90 6.75
N ARG A 71 22.27 -4.75 5.41
CA ARG A 71 23.23 -3.95 4.63
C ARG A 71 22.52 -2.95 3.71
N ALA A 72 21.41 -2.36 4.17
CA ALA A 72 20.74 -1.26 3.48
C ALA A 72 21.74 -0.19 3.03
N SER A 73 21.58 0.31 1.80
CA SER A 73 22.47 1.33 1.25
C SER A 73 22.34 2.65 2.01
N ALA A 74 23.29 3.56 1.82
CA ALA A 74 23.19 4.90 2.41
C ALA A 74 21.96 5.67 1.89
N VAL A 75 21.55 5.42 0.65
CA VAL A 75 20.38 6.05 0.04
C VAL A 75 19.09 5.44 0.59
N ASP A 76 19.05 4.12 0.80
CA ASP A 76 17.88 3.47 1.42
C ASP A 76 17.64 4.05 2.82
N LYS A 77 18.71 4.13 3.63
CA LYS A 77 18.65 4.71 4.98
C LYS A 77 18.16 6.15 4.95
N LEU A 78 18.72 6.98 4.07
CA LEU A 78 18.28 8.35 3.87
C LEU A 78 16.77 8.41 3.54
N PHE A 79 16.29 7.52 2.67
CA PHE A 79 14.87 7.48 2.33
C PHE A 79 13.99 7.06 3.50
N TYR A 80 14.20 5.87 4.08
CA TYR A 80 13.27 5.34 5.08
C TYR A 80 13.44 5.94 6.47
N GLN A 81 14.59 6.54 6.80
CA GLN A 81 14.82 7.17 8.11
C GLN A 81 14.53 8.67 8.10
N ASP A 82 14.95 9.38 7.06
CA ASP A 82 14.99 10.85 7.09
C ASP A 82 13.87 11.51 6.26
N VAL A 83 13.13 10.75 5.45
CA VAL A 83 12.08 11.29 4.56
C VAL A 83 10.76 10.54 4.72
N TRP A 84 10.74 9.26 4.36
CA TRP A 84 9.53 8.45 4.31
C TRP A 84 8.90 8.27 5.70
N TYR A 85 9.69 7.96 6.73
CA TYR A 85 9.17 7.73 8.08
C TYR A 85 8.31 8.89 8.61
N ASP A 86 8.86 10.11 8.62
CA ASP A 86 8.14 11.27 9.16
C ASP A 86 6.91 11.63 8.31
N GLN A 87 7.00 11.44 6.99
CA GLN A 87 5.88 11.65 6.08
C GLN A 87 4.72 10.69 6.40
N GLU A 88 4.98 9.40 6.48
CA GLU A 88 3.95 8.37 6.66
C GLU A 88 3.36 8.39 8.09
N MET A 89 4.20 8.65 9.10
CA MET A 89 3.71 8.89 10.46
C MET A 89 2.73 10.08 10.48
N ALA A 90 3.02 11.15 9.75
CA ALA A 90 2.11 12.28 9.62
C ALA A 90 0.81 11.90 8.89
N HIS A 91 0.86 11.02 7.88
CA HIS A 91 -0.35 10.51 7.22
C HIS A 91 -1.24 9.76 8.23
N GLY A 92 -0.63 8.85 9.00
CA GLY A 92 -1.30 8.08 10.04
C GLY A 92 -1.97 8.98 11.07
N TYR A 93 -1.25 9.99 11.59
CA TYR A 93 -1.82 10.90 12.59
C TYR A 93 -2.98 11.75 12.06
N VAL A 94 -2.88 12.25 10.81
CA VAL A 94 -3.95 13.06 10.24
C VAL A 94 -5.19 12.21 9.95
N LEU A 95 -5.02 10.99 9.44
CA LEU A 95 -6.14 10.07 9.22
C LEU A 95 -6.75 9.58 10.53
N ASP A 96 -5.93 9.25 11.53
CA ASP A 96 -6.42 8.85 12.86
C ASP A 96 -7.27 9.96 13.49
N GLN A 97 -6.80 11.19 13.37
CA GLN A 97 -7.55 12.33 13.87
C GLN A 97 -8.87 12.55 13.11
N LEU A 98 -8.89 12.31 11.80
CA LEU A 98 -10.13 12.31 11.00
C LEU A 98 -11.11 11.25 11.50
N GLN A 99 -10.64 10.05 11.91
CA GLN A 99 -11.52 9.03 12.52
C GLN A 99 -12.25 9.59 13.74
N ALA A 100 -11.53 10.27 14.62
CA ALA A 100 -12.12 10.88 15.80
C ALA A 100 -13.13 11.99 15.45
N ASP A 101 -12.86 12.79 14.42
CA ASP A 101 -13.78 13.86 13.96
C ASP A 101 -15.11 13.33 13.45
N ILE A 102 -15.08 12.16 12.79
CA ILE A 102 -16.28 11.46 12.35
C ILE A 102 -16.69 10.36 13.33
N GLY A 103 -16.19 10.38 14.58
CA GLY A 103 -16.57 9.50 15.69
C GLY A 103 -16.42 7.99 15.46
N ILE A 104 -15.46 7.55 14.66
CA ILE A 104 -15.15 6.14 14.42
C ILE A 104 -14.12 5.65 15.45
N GLU A 105 -14.27 4.41 15.91
CA GLU A 105 -13.27 3.73 16.72
C GLU A 105 -12.12 3.24 15.83
N ALA A 106 -10.88 3.61 16.19
CA ALA A 106 -9.69 3.23 15.45
C ALA A 106 -9.40 1.72 15.60
N ASP A 107 -9.03 1.04 14.50
CA ASP A 107 -8.46 -0.30 14.59
C ASP A 107 -7.04 -0.25 15.17
N GLU A 108 -6.71 -1.26 15.99
CA GLU A 108 -5.35 -1.43 16.50
C GLU A 108 -4.35 -1.73 15.37
N PRO A 109 -3.25 -0.95 15.24
CA PRO A 109 -2.17 -1.25 14.31
C PRO A 109 -1.47 -2.56 14.65
N TYR A 110 -1.04 -3.30 13.62
CA TYR A 110 -0.27 -4.52 13.82
C TYR A 110 1.22 -4.26 13.96
N MET A 111 1.76 -4.51 15.17
CA MET A 111 3.14 -4.13 15.51
C MET A 111 4.14 -5.30 15.54
N VAL A 112 3.74 -6.51 15.15
CA VAL A 112 4.59 -7.71 15.28
C VAL A 112 5.32 -8.00 13.97
N VAL A 113 6.65 -8.09 14.03
CA VAL A 113 7.47 -8.63 12.93
C VAL A 113 7.34 -10.16 12.90
N PRO A 114 6.82 -10.76 11.81
CA PRO A 114 6.61 -12.21 11.71
C PRO A 114 7.91 -13.03 11.80
N ALA A 115 7.80 -14.27 12.29
CA ALA A 115 8.96 -15.15 12.46
C ALA A 115 9.64 -15.48 11.12
N GLU A 116 8.87 -15.60 10.04
CA GLU A 116 9.38 -15.86 8.69
C GLU A 116 10.24 -14.70 8.19
N MET A 117 9.87 -13.45 8.52
CA MET A 117 10.66 -12.27 8.18
C MET A 117 11.95 -12.21 8.99
N LYS A 118 11.92 -12.58 10.28
CA LYS A 118 13.13 -12.69 11.11
C LYS A 118 14.10 -13.72 10.56
N LEU A 119 13.59 -14.89 10.15
CA LEU A 119 14.40 -15.92 9.50
C LEU A 119 14.99 -15.42 8.18
N LEU A 120 14.19 -14.76 7.34
CA LEU A 120 14.65 -14.17 6.10
C LEU A 120 15.72 -13.08 6.33
N GLY A 121 15.56 -12.27 7.37
CA GLY A 121 16.54 -11.28 7.81
C GLY A 121 17.87 -11.91 8.21
N ALA A 122 17.84 -12.97 9.01
CA ALA A 122 19.03 -13.73 9.37
C ALA A 122 19.77 -14.29 8.13
N LEU A 123 19.02 -14.83 7.16
CA LEU A 123 19.58 -15.31 5.90
C LEU A 123 20.13 -14.17 5.02
N SER A 124 19.57 -12.96 5.13
CA SER A 124 19.96 -11.77 4.35
C SER A 124 21.33 -11.20 4.73
N HIS A 125 22.00 -11.76 5.74
CA HIS A 125 23.44 -11.51 5.95
C HIS A 125 24.30 -12.11 4.83
N LEU A 126 23.79 -13.10 4.08
CA LEU A 126 24.45 -13.62 2.88
C LEU A 126 24.13 -12.74 1.67
N GLU A 127 25.16 -12.25 0.98
CA GLU A 127 25.03 -11.33 -0.18
C GLU A 127 24.06 -11.79 -1.26
N PRO A 128 24.12 -13.04 -1.74
CA PRO A 128 23.20 -13.46 -2.79
C PRO A 128 21.72 -13.48 -2.35
N ILE A 129 21.46 -13.68 -1.06
CA ILE A 129 20.10 -13.66 -0.49
C ILE A 129 19.66 -12.20 -0.28
N HIS A 130 20.57 -11.36 0.22
CA HIS A 130 20.30 -9.95 0.45
C HIS A 130 19.78 -9.23 -0.80
N ASP A 131 20.39 -9.46 -1.96
CA ASP A 131 19.95 -8.81 -3.21
C ASP A 131 18.54 -9.25 -3.63
N VAL A 132 18.18 -10.52 -3.40
CA VAL A 132 16.82 -11.02 -3.65
C VAL A 132 15.83 -10.33 -2.70
N VAL A 133 16.18 -10.22 -1.42
CA VAL A 133 15.33 -9.59 -0.41
C VAL A 133 15.17 -8.09 -0.68
N ARG A 134 16.24 -7.40 -1.06
CA ARG A 134 16.21 -5.98 -1.42
C ARG A 134 15.36 -5.72 -2.67
N MET A 135 15.45 -6.60 -3.68
CA MET A 135 14.56 -6.52 -4.85
C MET A 135 13.10 -6.76 -4.46
N LEU A 136 12.81 -7.78 -3.62
CA LEU A 136 11.46 -8.04 -3.11
C LEU A 136 10.91 -6.85 -2.32
N TYR A 137 11.74 -6.20 -1.51
CA TYR A 137 11.41 -4.97 -0.81
C TYR A 137 10.99 -3.87 -1.79
N TYR A 138 11.83 -3.56 -2.79
CA TYR A 138 11.53 -2.46 -3.71
C TYR A 138 10.26 -2.69 -4.53
N ILE A 139 10.04 -3.90 -5.07
CA ILE A 139 8.81 -4.16 -5.83
C ILE A 139 7.57 -4.19 -4.94
N THR A 140 7.71 -4.61 -3.67
CA THR A 140 6.62 -4.59 -2.70
C THR A 140 6.26 -3.15 -2.34
N GLY A 141 7.24 -2.32 -1.99
CA GLY A 141 7.04 -0.90 -1.72
C GLY A 141 6.39 -0.21 -2.92
N ALA A 142 6.92 -0.39 -4.12
CA ALA A 142 6.33 0.22 -5.32
C ALA A 142 4.87 -0.23 -5.57
N ALA A 143 4.53 -1.50 -5.31
CA ALA A 143 3.16 -1.98 -5.42
C ALA A 143 2.24 -1.37 -4.35
N THR A 144 2.75 -1.18 -3.13
CA THR A 144 2.03 -0.52 -2.02
C THR A 144 1.74 0.94 -2.34
N GLU A 145 2.75 1.74 -2.69
CA GLU A 145 2.53 3.18 -2.96
C GLU A 145 1.64 3.38 -4.18
N ARG A 146 1.71 2.46 -5.16
CA ARG A 146 0.80 2.52 -6.30
C ARG A 146 -0.65 2.25 -5.90
N GLN A 147 -0.89 1.31 -4.97
CA GLN A 147 -2.22 1.08 -4.40
C GLN A 147 -2.70 2.32 -3.64
N ALA A 148 -1.85 2.93 -2.81
CA ALA A 148 -2.16 4.16 -2.06
C ALA A 148 -2.55 5.32 -2.99
N VAL A 149 -1.74 5.63 -4.02
CA VAL A 149 -2.07 6.69 -5.02
C VAL A 149 -3.46 6.49 -5.62
N LEU A 150 -3.78 5.26 -6.00
CA LEU A 150 -5.06 4.94 -6.64
C LEU A 150 -6.21 5.04 -5.64
N ALA A 151 -6.06 4.45 -4.45
CA ALA A 151 -7.05 4.51 -3.38
C ALA A 151 -7.38 5.96 -3.01
N TYR A 152 -6.37 6.78 -2.72
CA TYR A 152 -6.56 8.19 -2.41
C TYR A 152 -7.19 8.97 -3.57
N SER A 153 -6.85 8.66 -4.83
CA SER A 153 -7.47 9.32 -5.98
C SER A 153 -8.97 9.04 -6.10
N HIS A 154 -9.42 7.82 -5.78
CA HIS A 154 -10.84 7.48 -5.75
C HIS A 154 -11.52 8.06 -4.51
N PHE A 155 -10.85 8.06 -3.36
CA PHE A 155 -11.37 8.60 -2.12
C PHE A 155 -11.62 10.11 -2.22
N ILE A 156 -10.67 10.87 -2.79
CA ILE A 156 -10.83 12.31 -3.10
C ILE A 156 -12.08 12.55 -3.94
N ARG A 157 -12.27 11.81 -5.04
CA ARG A 157 -13.47 11.96 -5.88
C ARG A 157 -14.75 11.64 -5.13
N GLY A 158 -14.70 10.63 -4.25
CA GLY A 158 -15.81 10.26 -3.38
C GLY A 158 -16.22 11.37 -2.42
N LEU A 159 -15.24 11.97 -1.74
CA LEU A 159 -15.41 13.09 -0.82
C LEU A 159 -15.87 14.36 -1.55
N ASP A 160 -15.24 14.70 -2.66
CA ASP A 160 -15.61 15.88 -3.47
C ASP A 160 -17.05 15.78 -3.99
N ALA A 161 -17.49 14.59 -4.41
CA ALA A 161 -18.87 14.37 -4.83
C ALA A 161 -19.89 14.54 -3.69
N MET A 162 -19.45 14.44 -2.44
CA MET A 162 -20.26 14.71 -1.24
C MET A 162 -20.15 16.17 -0.77
N GLY A 163 -19.30 16.98 -1.41
CA GLY A 163 -19.02 18.36 -0.99
C GLY A 163 -17.96 18.49 0.11
N GLU A 164 -17.34 17.38 0.53
CA GLU A 164 -16.37 17.30 1.65
C GLU A 164 -14.97 17.81 1.25
N HIS A 165 -14.92 19.04 0.76
CA HIS A 165 -13.72 19.63 0.15
C HIS A 165 -12.61 19.94 1.15
N ALA A 166 -12.93 20.22 2.42
CA ALA A 166 -11.93 20.53 3.43
C ALA A 166 -11.01 19.32 3.66
N ILE A 167 -11.59 18.18 4.03
CA ILE A 167 -10.86 16.93 4.25
C ILE A 167 -10.28 16.37 2.94
N SER A 168 -10.98 16.49 1.81
CA SER A 168 -10.46 16.08 0.50
C SER A 168 -9.18 16.85 0.12
N ASN A 169 -9.20 18.19 0.20
CA ASN A 169 -8.10 19.04 -0.28
C ASN A 169 -6.95 19.19 0.71
N THR A 170 -7.20 19.05 2.01
CA THR A 170 -6.20 19.36 3.05
C THR A 170 -5.71 18.13 3.81
N ILE A 171 -6.44 17.01 3.77
CA ILE A 171 -5.99 15.73 4.36
C ILE A 171 -5.57 14.77 3.25
N VAL A 172 -6.54 14.34 2.43
CA VAL A 172 -6.33 13.22 1.51
C VAL A 172 -5.44 13.60 0.33
N GLN A 173 -5.65 14.79 -0.24
CA GLN A 173 -4.87 15.24 -1.39
C GLN A 173 -3.39 15.51 -1.06
N PRO A 174 -3.02 16.13 0.08
CA PRO A 174 -1.63 16.28 0.47
C PRO A 174 -0.92 14.93 0.68
N ILE A 175 -1.56 13.96 1.35
CA ILE A 175 -1.03 12.59 1.47
C ILE A 175 -0.73 12.03 0.08
N LYS A 176 -1.75 12.04 -0.80
CA LYS A 176 -1.65 11.57 -2.18
C LYS A 176 -0.59 12.29 -3.03
N ARG A 177 -0.11 13.48 -2.65
CA ARG A 177 0.99 14.18 -3.35
C ARG A 177 2.36 13.61 -3.00
N GLN A 178 2.51 12.96 -1.85
CA GLN A 178 3.79 12.38 -1.40
C GLN A 178 4.00 10.98 -1.99
N GLU A 179 2.94 10.17 -2.05
CA GLU A 179 2.93 8.79 -2.56
C GLU A 179 3.65 8.58 -3.91
N PRO A 180 3.50 9.45 -4.94
CA PRO A 180 4.18 9.26 -6.21
C PRO A 180 5.71 9.37 -6.08
N GLY A 181 6.19 10.15 -5.11
CA GLY A 181 7.59 10.27 -4.76
C GLY A 181 8.15 8.99 -4.16
N HIS A 182 7.44 8.41 -3.19
CA HIS A 182 7.78 7.11 -2.60
C HIS A 182 7.77 6.00 -3.65
N PHE A 183 6.71 5.93 -4.46
CA PHE A 183 6.61 5.01 -5.59
C PHE A 183 7.81 5.14 -6.53
N ALA A 184 8.21 6.37 -6.86
CA ALA A 184 9.31 6.63 -7.76
C ALA A 184 10.65 6.20 -7.16
N PHE A 185 10.88 6.39 -5.86
CA PHE A 185 12.06 5.87 -5.16
C PHE A 185 12.16 4.36 -5.34
N TYR A 186 11.12 3.62 -4.93
CA TYR A 186 11.09 2.16 -5.01
C TYR A 186 11.32 1.65 -6.43
N ARG A 187 10.63 2.25 -7.41
CA ARG A 187 10.79 1.90 -8.82
C ARG A 187 12.23 2.14 -9.29
N MET A 188 12.79 3.31 -9.02
CA MET A 188 14.13 3.67 -9.49
C MET A 188 15.20 2.78 -8.85
N SER A 189 15.05 2.43 -7.56
CA SER A 189 15.96 1.54 -6.86
C SER A 189 15.91 0.10 -7.43
N ALA A 190 14.72 -0.42 -7.73
CA ALA A 190 14.58 -1.71 -8.42
C ALA A 190 15.14 -1.69 -9.85
N GLU A 191 14.84 -0.64 -10.63
CA GLU A 191 15.36 -0.46 -11.98
C GLU A 191 16.89 -0.37 -11.98
N LYS A 192 17.49 0.33 -11.00
CA LYS A 192 18.93 0.43 -10.84
C LYS A 192 19.58 -0.93 -10.57
N MET A 193 19.03 -1.74 -9.65
CA MET A 193 19.58 -3.07 -9.38
C MET A 193 19.66 -3.95 -10.64
N VAL A 194 18.66 -3.87 -11.51
CA VAL A 194 18.67 -4.57 -12.80
C VAL A 194 19.66 -3.94 -13.78
N GLN A 195 19.65 -2.61 -13.89
CA GLN A 195 20.54 -1.85 -14.77
C GLN A 195 22.02 -2.13 -14.49
N ASP A 196 22.39 -2.20 -13.21
CA ASP A 196 23.77 -2.39 -12.76
C ASP A 196 24.17 -3.89 -12.68
N GLY A 197 23.25 -4.80 -12.99
CA GLY A 197 23.51 -6.24 -13.00
C GLY A 197 23.74 -6.82 -11.61
N GLU A 198 23.14 -6.21 -10.57
CA GLU A 198 23.33 -6.63 -9.17
C GLU A 198 22.68 -8.01 -8.91
N LEU A 199 21.59 -8.34 -9.61
CA LEU A 199 20.99 -9.69 -9.56
C LEU A 199 21.47 -10.58 -10.69
N ARG A 200 21.99 -11.76 -10.33
CA ARG A 200 22.23 -12.86 -11.26
C ARG A 200 20.91 -13.42 -11.81
N PRO A 201 20.92 -14.10 -12.97
CA PRO A 201 19.71 -14.66 -13.57
C PRO A 201 18.90 -15.59 -12.64
N TRP A 202 19.57 -16.39 -11.81
CA TRP A 202 18.91 -17.26 -10.84
C TRP A 202 18.29 -16.48 -9.67
N GLN A 203 18.86 -15.34 -9.27
CA GLN A 203 18.29 -14.47 -8.24
C GLN A 203 17.02 -13.79 -8.75
N LEU A 204 16.99 -13.36 -10.02
CA LEU A 204 15.76 -12.87 -10.66
C LEU A 204 14.69 -13.96 -10.75
N PHE A 205 15.08 -15.19 -11.11
CA PHE A 205 14.16 -16.32 -11.11
C PHE A 205 13.59 -16.60 -9.71
N LEU A 206 14.45 -16.64 -8.69
CA LEU A 206 14.02 -16.83 -7.31
C LEU A 206 13.10 -15.70 -6.83
N THR A 207 13.42 -14.45 -7.18
CA THR A 207 12.58 -13.28 -6.88
C THR A 207 11.17 -13.45 -7.46
N ARG A 208 11.04 -13.91 -8.72
CA ARG A 208 9.73 -14.20 -9.34
C ARG A 208 8.94 -15.24 -8.56
N LEU A 209 9.59 -16.35 -8.20
CA LEU A 209 8.96 -17.46 -7.48
C LEU A 209 8.51 -17.05 -6.08
N LEU A 210 9.36 -16.33 -5.36
CA LEU A 210 9.03 -15.81 -4.04
C LEU A 210 7.93 -14.77 -4.13
N ARG A 211 7.99 -13.83 -5.09
CA ARG A 211 6.96 -12.80 -5.25
C ARG A 211 5.60 -13.41 -5.56
N SER A 212 5.52 -14.39 -6.47
CA SER A 212 4.25 -15.02 -6.85
C SER A 212 3.58 -15.81 -5.72
N SER A 213 4.37 -16.35 -4.78
CA SER A 213 3.88 -17.12 -3.64
C SER A 213 3.66 -16.30 -2.37
N SER A 214 4.32 -15.14 -2.26
CA SER A 214 4.25 -14.27 -1.07
C SER A 214 3.48 -12.97 -1.29
N PHE A 215 3.04 -12.67 -2.51
CA PHE A 215 2.25 -11.48 -2.80
C PHE A 215 1.02 -11.39 -1.90
N SER A 216 0.84 -10.23 -1.29
CA SER A 216 -0.34 -9.84 -0.53
C SER A 216 -0.67 -8.39 -0.83
N LEU A 217 -1.96 -8.04 -0.79
CA LEU A 217 -2.38 -6.64 -0.87
C LEU A 217 -1.86 -5.87 0.35
N VAL A 218 -1.63 -4.57 0.17
CA VAL A 218 -1.11 -3.69 1.24
C VAL A 218 -1.94 -3.87 2.50
N GLY A 219 -1.30 -3.93 3.67
CA GLY A 219 -1.99 -3.95 4.95
C GLY A 219 -2.73 -5.25 5.31
N THR A 220 -2.77 -6.25 4.42
CA THR A 220 -3.49 -7.51 4.70
C THR A 220 -2.71 -8.48 5.57
N ASN A 221 -1.37 -8.46 5.51
CA ASN A 221 -0.45 -9.26 6.34
C ASN A 221 -0.87 -10.74 6.51
N LYS A 222 -1.43 -11.34 5.46
CA LYS A 222 -1.99 -12.73 5.44
C LYS A 222 -3.09 -13.01 6.48
N ASN A 223 -3.74 -11.96 7.00
CA ASN A 223 -4.86 -12.06 7.92
C ASN A 223 -6.19 -11.98 7.16
N GLU A 224 -7.09 -12.93 7.39
CA GLU A 224 -8.40 -12.97 6.72
C GLU A 224 -9.30 -11.77 7.08
N LYS A 225 -9.24 -11.25 8.32
CA LYS A 225 -9.97 -10.02 8.72
C LYS A 225 -9.51 -8.84 7.87
N TRP A 226 -8.21 -8.60 7.79
CA TRP A 226 -7.66 -7.46 7.04
C TRP A 226 -7.79 -7.64 5.54
N LYS A 227 -7.79 -8.88 5.05
CA LYS A 227 -8.15 -9.19 3.65
C LYS A 227 -9.60 -8.80 3.35
N ALA A 228 -10.53 -9.10 4.25
CA ALA A 228 -11.92 -8.68 4.10
C ALA A 228 -12.08 -7.15 4.11
N GLN A 229 -11.39 -6.46 5.03
CA GLN A 229 -11.39 -4.98 5.05
C GLN A 229 -10.79 -4.38 3.78
N MET A 230 -9.73 -4.97 3.22
CA MET A 230 -9.25 -4.56 1.90
C MET A 230 -10.31 -4.79 0.82
N GLY A 231 -11.05 -5.90 0.87
CA GLY A 231 -12.20 -6.13 -0.01
C GLY A 231 -13.29 -5.06 0.11
N GLU A 232 -13.58 -4.62 1.33
CA GLU A 232 -14.48 -3.49 1.59
C GLU A 232 -13.96 -2.20 0.94
N VAL A 233 -12.66 -1.88 1.11
CA VAL A 233 -12.04 -0.71 0.49
C VAL A 233 -12.16 -0.75 -1.03
N LEU A 234 -11.91 -1.91 -1.65
CA LEU A 234 -12.02 -2.09 -3.09
C LEU A 234 -13.44 -1.82 -3.59
N VAL A 235 -14.47 -2.29 -2.87
CA VAL A 235 -15.87 -2.05 -3.23
C VAL A 235 -16.28 -0.60 -2.95
N ALA A 236 -15.96 -0.06 -1.78
CA ALA A 236 -16.33 1.31 -1.38
C ALA A 236 -15.73 2.39 -2.30
N LEU A 237 -14.56 2.12 -2.87
CA LEU A 237 -13.88 3.00 -3.83
C LEU A 237 -14.21 2.68 -5.29
N ASN A 238 -15.12 1.73 -5.56
CA ASN A 238 -15.57 1.27 -6.88
C ASN A 238 -14.45 0.72 -7.78
N PHE A 239 -13.50 -0.03 -7.20
CA PHE A 239 -12.48 -0.75 -7.97
C PHE A 239 -12.95 -2.11 -8.48
N ASP A 240 -14.03 -2.65 -7.94
CA ASP A 240 -14.57 -3.95 -8.33
C ASP A 240 -15.10 -3.98 -9.78
N ASP A 241 -15.54 -2.84 -10.31
CA ASP A 241 -15.95 -2.68 -11.71
C ASP A 241 -14.76 -2.63 -12.69
N GLU A 242 -13.57 -2.24 -12.22
CA GLU A 242 -12.37 -2.01 -13.04
C GLU A 242 -11.14 -2.80 -12.55
N LEU A 243 -11.37 -3.97 -11.97
CA LEU A 243 -10.35 -4.71 -11.22
C LEU A 243 -9.10 -5.06 -12.05
N GLU A 244 -9.26 -5.35 -13.34
CA GLU A 244 -8.15 -5.62 -14.25
C GLU A 244 -7.31 -4.37 -14.54
N LEU A 245 -7.95 -3.21 -14.64
CA LEU A 245 -7.24 -1.93 -14.78
C LEU A 245 -6.42 -1.65 -13.53
N PHE A 246 -7.02 -1.85 -12.35
CA PHE A 246 -6.34 -1.69 -11.07
C PHE A 246 -5.14 -2.64 -10.94
N ALA A 247 -5.35 -3.94 -11.24
CA ALA A 247 -4.28 -4.94 -11.24
C ALA A 247 -3.14 -4.57 -12.20
N ARG A 248 -3.47 -4.03 -13.38
CA ARG A 248 -2.49 -3.56 -14.35
C ARG A 248 -1.66 -2.39 -13.83
N GLU A 249 -2.28 -1.42 -13.17
CA GLU A 249 -1.57 -0.26 -12.65
C GLU A 249 -0.57 -0.65 -11.56
N ILE A 250 -0.95 -1.58 -10.67
CA ILE A 250 -0.09 -2.10 -9.59
C ILE A 250 1.03 -2.97 -10.16
N GLY A 251 0.69 -3.89 -11.07
CA GLY A 251 1.61 -4.90 -11.59
C GLY A 251 2.60 -4.40 -12.64
N ARG A 252 2.49 -3.16 -13.11
CA ARG A 252 3.30 -2.63 -14.23
C ARG A 252 4.81 -2.71 -13.96
N ILE A 253 5.24 -2.43 -12.73
CA ILE A 253 6.67 -2.49 -12.38
C ILE A 253 7.15 -3.93 -12.35
N GLU A 254 6.41 -4.82 -11.68
CA GLU A 254 6.75 -6.24 -11.63
C GLU A 254 6.79 -6.86 -13.02
N TRP A 255 5.84 -6.48 -13.88
CA TRP A 255 5.85 -6.84 -15.28
C TRP A 255 7.13 -6.38 -15.98
N SER A 256 7.52 -5.11 -15.82
CA SER A 256 8.70 -4.53 -16.47
C SER A 256 10.03 -5.07 -15.95
N ILE A 257 10.16 -5.28 -14.63
CA ILE A 257 11.43 -5.61 -13.96
C ILE A 257 11.61 -7.13 -13.91
N LEU A 258 10.54 -7.84 -13.54
CA LEU A 258 10.60 -9.29 -13.43
C LEU A 258 10.25 -9.97 -14.75
N ASN A 259 9.74 -9.31 -15.79
CA ASN A 259 9.26 -10.00 -17.00
C ASN A 259 8.33 -11.18 -16.65
N ALA A 260 7.48 -10.99 -15.63
CA ALA A 260 6.61 -12.02 -15.06
C ALA A 260 5.33 -12.20 -15.89
N HIS A 261 5.50 -12.35 -17.20
CA HIS A 261 4.40 -12.57 -18.15
C HIS A 261 3.92 -14.01 -18.10
N ASP A 262 2.62 -14.18 -17.99
CA ASP A 262 1.94 -15.44 -18.26
C ASP A 262 0.81 -15.16 -19.27
N GLN A 263 0.69 -16.00 -20.29
CA GLN A 263 -0.49 -16.05 -21.19
C GLN A 263 -0.97 -14.73 -21.82
N GLY A 264 -0.08 -13.82 -22.20
CA GLY A 264 -0.50 -12.58 -22.88
C GLY A 264 -0.85 -11.42 -21.94
N MET A 265 -0.81 -11.61 -20.62
CA MET A 265 -1.25 -10.59 -19.65
C MET A 265 -0.28 -9.42 -19.49
N GLN A 266 -0.81 -8.22 -19.30
CA GLN A 266 -0.03 -6.98 -19.10
C GLN A 266 0.48 -6.79 -17.65
N PHE A 267 0.21 -7.76 -16.76
CA PHE A 267 0.59 -7.77 -15.35
C PHE A 267 0.60 -9.21 -14.80
N PRO A 268 1.22 -9.47 -13.63
CA PRO A 268 1.26 -10.81 -13.04
C PRO A 268 -0.12 -11.31 -12.56
N PRO A 269 -0.53 -12.56 -12.87
CA PRO A 269 -1.88 -13.07 -12.58
C PRO A 269 -2.24 -13.10 -11.09
N TYR A 270 -1.25 -13.29 -10.22
CA TYR A 270 -1.46 -13.38 -8.77
C TYR A 270 -1.99 -12.09 -8.16
N ILE A 271 -1.75 -10.93 -8.79
CA ILE A 271 -2.26 -9.64 -8.33
C ILE A 271 -3.78 -9.59 -8.49
N LEU A 272 -4.27 -9.88 -9.69
CA LEU A 272 -5.71 -9.93 -9.96
C LEU A 272 -6.42 -11.00 -9.13
N ARG A 273 -5.76 -12.16 -8.94
CA ARG A 273 -6.29 -13.20 -8.05
C ARG A 273 -6.43 -12.69 -6.62
N ALA A 274 -5.40 -12.06 -6.05
CA ALA A 274 -5.45 -11.52 -4.69
C ALA A 274 -6.55 -10.45 -4.52
N LEU A 275 -6.74 -9.59 -5.53
CA LEU A 275 -7.82 -8.60 -5.56
C LEU A 275 -9.21 -9.26 -5.57
N ARG A 276 -9.42 -10.29 -6.40
CA ARG A 276 -10.67 -11.05 -6.46
C ARG A 276 -10.94 -11.75 -5.13
N GLU A 277 -9.95 -12.43 -4.57
CA GLU A 277 -10.05 -13.11 -3.28
C GLU A 277 -10.43 -12.14 -2.16
N ALA A 278 -9.87 -10.92 -2.12
CA ALA A 278 -10.25 -9.92 -1.12
C ALA A 278 -11.73 -9.52 -1.22
N ILE A 279 -12.22 -9.26 -2.43
CA ILE A 279 -13.63 -8.92 -2.69
C ILE A 279 -14.54 -10.11 -2.36
N GLU A 280 -14.15 -11.33 -2.72
CA GLU A 280 -14.90 -12.55 -2.44
C GLU A 280 -15.02 -12.80 -0.93
N VAL A 281 -13.93 -12.62 -0.18
CA VAL A 281 -13.95 -12.74 1.29
C VAL A 281 -14.86 -11.68 1.91
N TYR A 282 -14.76 -10.43 1.48
CA TYR A 282 -15.65 -9.35 1.95
C TYR A 282 -17.13 -9.65 1.65
N ARG A 283 -17.46 -10.01 0.40
CA ARG A 283 -18.84 -10.32 0.01
C ARG A 283 -19.35 -11.61 0.67
N GLY A 284 -18.47 -12.58 0.91
CA GLY A 284 -18.77 -13.84 1.60
C GLY A 284 -19.09 -13.67 3.08
N GLN A 285 -18.62 -12.59 3.72
CA GLN A 285 -19.07 -12.17 5.05
C GLN A 285 -20.51 -11.59 5.04
N GLY A 286 -21.03 -11.27 3.85
CA GLY A 286 -22.30 -10.56 3.62
C GLY A 286 -23.57 -11.42 3.53
N ASP A 287 -23.58 -12.71 3.89
CA ASP A 287 -24.86 -13.46 4.00
C ASP A 287 -25.60 -13.15 5.32
N PHE A 288 -26.01 -11.89 5.51
CA PHE A 288 -26.92 -11.48 6.61
C PHE A 288 -27.93 -10.38 6.24
N SER A 289 -28.25 -10.20 4.95
CA SER A 289 -29.33 -9.28 4.54
C SER A 289 -30.21 -9.81 3.41
N ARG A 290 -30.84 -10.97 3.64
CA ARG A 290 -32.26 -11.18 3.27
C ARG A 290 -32.99 -11.66 4.52
N PRO A 291 -34.04 -10.97 4.99
CA PRO A 291 -34.87 -11.52 6.05
C PRO A 291 -35.49 -12.82 5.50
N ARG A 292 -35.17 -13.96 6.13
CA ARG A 292 -35.99 -15.15 5.99
C ARG A 292 -37.40 -14.74 6.37
N ARG A 293 -38.33 -14.75 5.40
CA ARG A 293 -39.76 -14.66 5.69
C ARG A 293 -40.06 -15.75 6.71
N SER A 294 -40.31 -15.37 7.96
CA SER A 294 -40.85 -16.30 8.95
C SER A 294 -42.25 -16.68 8.47
N SER A 295 -42.40 -17.87 7.93
CA SER A 295 -43.71 -18.48 7.77
C SER A 295 -44.21 -18.91 9.16
N PHE A 296 -44.73 -17.95 9.92
CA PHE A 296 -45.63 -18.27 11.03
C PHE A 296 -47.01 -18.52 10.43
N SER A 297 -47.29 -19.79 10.20
CA SER A 297 -48.62 -20.32 9.97
C SER A 297 -49.33 -20.36 11.33
N TRP A 298 -50.39 -19.56 11.48
CA TRP A 298 -51.37 -19.78 12.53
C TRP A 298 -52.35 -20.84 12.03
N ALA A 299 -52.39 -21.98 12.71
CA ALA A 299 -53.50 -22.90 12.63
C ALA A 299 -53.96 -23.22 14.06
N SER A 300 -55.13 -22.68 14.38
CA SER A 300 -56.08 -23.15 15.39
C SER A 300 -56.50 -24.59 15.15
#